data_AF-A0A024P909-F1
#
_entry.id   AF-A0A024P909-F1
#
_cell.length_a   1.000
_cell.length_b   1.000
_cell.length_c   1.000
_cell.angle_alpha   90.00
_cell.angle_beta   90.00
_cell.angle_gamma   90.00
#
_symmetry.space_group_name_H-M   'P 1'
#
loop_
_entity.id
_entity.type
_entity.pdbx_description
1 polymer ?
#
loop_
_entity_poly.entity_id
_entity_poly.type
_entity_poly.pdbx_seq_one_letter_code
_entity_poly.pdbx_strand_id
1 'polypeptide(L)'
;MSIMKNKWVMFAVNIALVTILFIALAPVYDLLHYINQLFYIAYFYIFIGIIMWVVRGGFFDGITYGFRRFSNRMSKQKDYLDDWKEKPLPSQTIHKSLPKFFLFHGFMLSAGLVALLFIYYSG
;
A
#
# COMPACT_ATOMS: atom_id res chain seq x y z
N MET A 1 6.39 14.04 16.67
CA MET A 1 6.17 13.16 15.50
C MET A 1 7.34 13.28 14.50
N SER A 2 8.58 13.02 14.94
CA SER A 2 9.82 13.19 14.14
C SER A 2 10.28 11.89 13.45
N ILE A 3 9.87 10.74 14.00
CA ILE A 3 10.34 9.41 13.59
C ILE A 3 9.94 9.08 12.15
N MET A 4 8.77 9.55 11.68
CA MET A 4 8.30 9.37 10.30
C MET A 4 9.06 10.22 9.26
N LYS A 5 9.91 11.18 9.65
CA LYS A 5 10.70 11.96 8.69
C LYS A 5 11.92 11.16 8.19
N ASN A 6 12.46 10.25 9.00
CA ASN A 6 13.64 9.48 8.63
C ASN A 6 13.25 8.12 8.04
N LYS A 7 13.32 8.03 6.70
CA LYS A 7 13.00 6.82 5.93
C LYS A 7 13.78 5.59 6.39
N TRP A 8 15.02 5.79 6.86
CA TRP A 8 15.88 4.71 7.34
C TRP A 8 15.45 4.17 8.71
N VAL A 9 14.95 5.03 9.59
CA VAL A 9 14.41 4.59 10.89
C VAL A 9 13.15 3.77 10.67
N MET A 10 12.26 4.20 9.76
CA MET A 10 11.07 3.40 9.40
C MET A 10 11.45 2.07 8.76
N PHE A 11 12.52 2.02 7.95
CA PHE A 11 13.03 0.76 7.42
C PHE A 11 13.55 -0.16 8.53
N ALA A 12 14.36 0.35 9.47
CA ALA A 12 14.84 -0.40 10.62
C ALA A 12 13.69 -0.92 11.50
N VAL A 13 12.64 -0.13 11.70
CA VAL A 13 11.42 -0.55 12.42
C VAL A 13 10.73 -1.70 11.70
N ASN A 14 10.66 -1.68 10.36
CA ASN A 14 10.09 -2.80 9.60
C ASN A 14 10.93 -4.08 9.72
N ILE A 15 12.26 -3.96 9.68
CA ILE A 15 13.15 -5.11 9.90
C ILE A 15 12.98 -5.67 11.32
N ALA A 16 12.92 -4.79 12.33
CA ALA A 16 12.66 -5.21 13.71
C ALA A 16 11.30 -5.92 13.83
N LEU A 17 10.25 -5.39 13.18
CA LEU A 17 8.94 -6.02 13.13
C LEU A 17 8.99 -7.42 12.50
N VAL A 18 9.66 -7.57 11.36
CA VAL A 18 9.85 -8.88 10.69
C VAL A 18 10.56 -9.86 11.62
N THR A 19 11.64 -9.43 12.29
CA THR A 19 12.39 -10.28 13.23
C THR A 19 11.54 -10.66 14.44
N ILE A 20 10.74 -9.75 14.99
CA ILE A 20 9.83 -10.06 16.10
C ILE A 20 8.78 -11.09 15.67
N LEU A 21 8.17 -10.90 14.50
CA LEU A 21 7.17 -11.84 13.97
C LEU A 21 7.78 -13.21 13.68
N PHE A 22 9.00 -13.24 13.16
CA PHE A 22 9.75 -14.48 12.96
C PHE A 22 9.99 -15.20 14.29
N ILE A 23 10.48 -14.51 15.33
CA ILE A 23 10.74 -15.13 16.63
C ILE A 23 9.46 -15.68 17.25
N ALA A 24 8.35 -14.95 17.11
CA ALA A 24 7.07 -15.28 17.74
C ALA A 24 6.25 -16.35 17.01
N LEU A 25 6.32 -16.41 15.67
CA LEU A 25 5.41 -17.22 14.85
C LEU A 25 6.11 -18.29 14.02
N ALA A 26 7.44 -18.28 13.90
CA ALA A 26 8.12 -19.30 13.11
C ALA A 26 8.04 -20.67 13.80
N PRO A 27 7.57 -21.71 13.09
CA PRO A 27 7.57 -23.08 13.62
C PRO A 27 9.00 -23.63 13.74
N VAL A 28 9.92 -23.17 12.87
CA VAL A 28 11.34 -23.54 12.87
C VAL A 28 12.17 -22.30 12.62
N TYR A 29 13.28 -22.17 13.35
CA TYR A 29 14.23 -21.07 13.21
C TYR A 29 15.21 -21.31 12.07
N ASP A 30 14.74 -21.22 10.84
CA ASP A 30 15.56 -21.29 9.64
C ASP A 30 15.42 -20.03 8.77
N LEU A 31 16.29 -19.92 7.75
CA LEU A 31 16.29 -18.79 6.83
C LEU A 31 15.00 -18.71 5.99
N LEU A 32 14.38 -19.85 5.68
CA LEU A 32 13.17 -19.92 4.86
C LEU A 32 11.98 -19.27 5.57
N HIS A 33 11.79 -19.57 6.85
CA HIS A 33 10.71 -18.97 7.64
C HIS A 33 10.94 -17.48 7.86
N TYR A 34 12.19 -17.02 7.96
CA TYR A 34 12.49 -15.59 7.97
C TYR A 34 12.13 -14.91 6.65
N ILE A 35 12.50 -15.52 5.52
CA ILE A 35 12.12 -15.08 4.17
C ILE A 35 10.60 -15.00 4.03
N ASN A 36 9.85 -15.98 4.55
CA ASN A 36 8.38 -15.97 4.52
C ASN A 36 7.79 -14.79 5.30
N GLN A 37 8.30 -14.50 6.50
CA GLN A 37 7.84 -13.34 7.27
C GLN A 37 8.16 -12.01 6.57
N LEU A 38 9.37 -11.88 6.01
CA LEU A 38 9.75 -10.72 5.22
C LEU A 38 8.84 -10.56 3.98
N PHE A 39 8.50 -11.67 3.32
CA PHE A 39 7.59 -11.69 2.18
C PHE A 39 6.21 -11.14 2.54
N TYR A 40 5.60 -11.58 3.65
CA TYR A 40 4.27 -11.08 4.04
C TYR A 40 4.26 -9.58 4.30
N ILE A 41 5.29 -9.06 4.96
CA ILE A 41 5.41 -7.62 5.22
C ILE A 41 5.69 -6.84 3.94
N ALA A 42 6.62 -7.29 3.09
CA ALA A 42 6.90 -6.66 1.81
C ALA A 42 5.66 -6.62 0.90
N TYR A 43 4.95 -7.76 0.82
CA TYR A 43 3.71 -7.89 0.06
C TYR A 43 2.64 -6.91 0.56
N PHE A 44 2.44 -6.79 1.88
CA PHE A 44 1.50 -5.82 2.46
C PHE A 44 1.80 -4.39 1.99
N TYR A 45 3.06 -3.96 2.05
CA TYR A 45 3.45 -2.62 1.61
C TYR A 45 3.24 -2.39 0.11
N ILE A 46 3.66 -3.34 -0.72
CA ILE A 46 3.49 -3.25 -2.18
C ILE A 46 2.01 -3.26 -2.55
N PHE A 47 1.23 -4.18 -2.00
CA PHE A 47 -0.19 -4.34 -2.29
C PHE A 47 -0.97 -3.07 -1.97
N ILE A 48 -0.81 -2.55 -0.75
CA ILE A 48 -1.46 -1.30 -0.34
C ILE A 48 -0.91 -0.12 -1.14
N GLY A 49 0.40 -0.06 -1.37
CA GLY A 49 1.04 0.99 -2.15
C GLY A 49 0.47 1.08 -3.58
N ILE A 50 0.27 -0.06 -4.24
CA ILE A 50 -0.32 -0.13 -5.58
C ILE A 50 -1.79 0.28 -5.55
N ILE A 51 -2.60 -0.22 -4.61
CA ILE A 51 -4.01 0.19 -4.49
C ILE A 51 -4.10 1.71 -4.33
N MET A 52 -3.35 2.27 -3.40
CA MET A 52 -3.34 3.72 -3.16
C MET A 52 -2.84 4.49 -4.39
N TRP A 53 -1.89 3.95 -5.14
CA TRP A 53 -1.39 4.53 -6.38
C TRP A 53 -2.47 4.55 -7.48
N VAL A 54 -3.23 3.46 -7.66
CA VAL A 54 -4.34 3.38 -8.62
C VAL A 54 -5.49 4.30 -8.24
N VAL A 55 -5.90 4.30 -6.96
CA VAL A 55 -6.95 5.19 -6.44
C VAL A 55 -6.59 6.64 -6.69
N ARG A 56 -5.34 7.01 -6.40
CA ARG A 56 -4.88 8.36 -6.61
C ARG A 56 -4.55 8.72 -8.06
N GLY A 57 -4.29 7.72 -8.92
CA GLY A 57 -4.12 7.91 -10.35
C GLY A 57 -5.37 8.39 -11.08
N GLY A 58 -6.51 8.52 -10.39
CA GLY A 58 -7.76 9.00 -10.97
C GLY A 58 -8.54 7.92 -11.72
N PHE A 59 -8.09 6.66 -11.66
CA PHE A 59 -8.82 5.53 -12.26
C PHE A 59 -10.27 5.46 -11.73
N PHE A 60 -10.41 5.53 -10.40
CA PHE A 60 -11.73 5.52 -9.77
C PHE A 60 -12.48 6.85 -9.92
N ASP A 61 -11.80 7.95 -10.23
CA ASP A 61 -12.47 9.23 -10.51
C ASP A 61 -13.25 9.14 -11.82
N GLY A 62 -12.67 8.53 -12.86
CA GLY A 62 -13.35 8.27 -14.13
C GLY A 62 -14.58 7.38 -13.96
N ILE A 63 -14.46 6.31 -13.17
CA ILE A 63 -15.59 5.44 -12.81
C ILE A 63 -16.67 6.23 -12.07
N THR A 64 -16.28 6.99 -11.04
CA THR A 64 -17.19 7.82 -10.24
C THR A 64 -17.92 8.84 -11.09
N TYR A 65 -17.22 9.49 -12.02
CA TYR A 65 -17.80 10.42 -12.97
C TYR A 65 -18.83 9.74 -13.88
N GLY A 66 -18.53 8.54 -14.40
CA GLY A 66 -19.46 7.74 -15.21
C GLY A 66 -20.75 7.40 -14.46
N PHE A 67 -20.63 6.91 -13.21
CA PHE A 67 -21.79 6.61 -12.37
C PHE A 67 -22.60 7.86 -12.01
N ARG A 68 -21.95 8.96 -11.61
CA ARG A 68 -22.62 10.24 -11.33
C ARG A 68 -23.40 10.72 -12.56
N ARG A 69 -22.81 10.64 -13.75
CA ARG A 69 -23.46 11.04 -15.02
C ARG A 69 -24.63 10.12 -15.39
N PHE A 70 -24.48 8.80 -15.20
CA PHE A 70 -25.54 7.83 -15.49
C PHE A 70 -26.73 8.00 -14.54
N SER A 71 -26.48 8.06 -13.23
CA SER A 71 -27.51 8.30 -12.22
C SER A 71 -28.28 9.60 -12.49
N ASN A 72 -27.58 10.66 -12.88
CA ASN A 72 -28.22 11.92 -13.27
C ASN A 72 -29.15 11.80 -14.49
N ARG A 73 -28.77 11.02 -15.52
CA ARG A 73 -29.66 10.80 -16.69
C ARG A 73 -30.88 9.97 -16.36
N MET A 74 -30.78 9.06 -15.39
CA MET A 74 -31.86 8.17 -14.99
C MET A 74 -32.77 8.78 -13.91
N SER A 75 -32.29 9.77 -13.15
CA SER A 75 -33.06 10.46 -12.12
C SER A 75 -34.04 11.47 -12.74
N LYS A 76 -35.29 11.46 -12.27
CA LYS A 76 -36.30 12.47 -12.61
C LYS A 76 -36.09 13.80 -11.87
N GLN A 77 -35.21 13.83 -10.87
CA GLN A 77 -34.96 14.98 -9.99
C GLN A 77 -33.56 15.55 -10.26
N LYS A 78 -33.49 16.73 -10.88
CA LYS A 78 -32.23 17.39 -11.31
C LYS A 78 -31.38 17.92 -10.14
N ASP A 79 -31.95 18.01 -8.94
CA ASP A 79 -31.35 18.67 -7.77
C ASP A 79 -30.24 17.85 -7.10
N TYR A 80 -30.12 16.56 -7.41
CA TYR A 80 -29.07 15.69 -6.89
C TYR A 80 -27.63 16.15 -7.23
N LEU A 81 -27.44 17.03 -8.22
CA LEU A 81 -26.12 17.44 -8.68
C LEU A 81 -25.33 18.27 -7.66
N ASP A 82 -25.99 19.07 -6.84
CA ASP A 82 -25.29 19.94 -5.88
C ASP A 82 -24.66 19.12 -4.75
N ASP A 83 -25.31 18.03 -4.31
CA ASP A 83 -24.78 17.09 -3.32
C ASP A 83 -23.51 16.35 -3.78
N TRP A 84 -23.32 16.13 -5.08
CA TRP A 84 -22.15 15.42 -5.61
C TRP A 84 -20.96 16.34 -5.90
N LYS A 85 -21.17 17.64 -6.12
CA LYS A 85 -20.09 18.61 -6.34
C LYS A 85 -19.24 18.78 -5.09
N GLU A 86 -19.86 18.72 -3.92
CA GLU A 86 -19.17 18.89 -2.64
C GLU A 86 -18.45 17.64 -2.16
N LYS A 87 -18.76 16.47 -2.73
CA LYS A 87 -18.13 15.19 -2.34
C LYS A 87 -16.76 15.03 -3.00
N PRO A 88 -15.68 14.85 -2.21
CA PRO A 88 -14.33 14.68 -2.73
C PRO A 88 -14.25 13.46 -3.66
N LEU A 89 -13.44 13.58 -4.70
CA LEU A 89 -13.17 12.46 -5.61
C LEU A 89 -12.32 11.39 -4.89
N PRO A 90 -12.44 10.11 -5.27
CA PRO A 90 -11.59 9.04 -4.72
C PRO A 90 -10.10 9.40 -4.68
N SER A 91 -9.56 10.03 -5.74
CA SER A 91 -8.16 10.45 -5.79
C SER A 91 -7.76 11.51 -4.75
N GLN A 92 -8.73 12.29 -4.27
CA GLN A 92 -8.54 13.35 -3.27
C GLN A 92 -8.63 12.82 -1.83
N THR A 93 -9.16 11.61 -1.63
CA THR A 93 -9.27 11.01 -0.30
C THR A 93 -7.93 10.51 0.24
N ILE A 94 -6.94 10.26 -0.63
CA ILE A 94 -5.62 9.74 -0.25
C ILE A 94 -4.57 10.86 -0.28
N HIS A 95 -3.87 11.05 0.84
CA HIS A 95 -2.82 12.06 0.95
C HIS A 95 -1.65 11.84 -0.01
N LYS A 96 -1.02 12.93 -0.45
CA LYS A 96 -0.06 12.88 -1.56
C LYS A 96 1.22 12.08 -1.28
N SER A 97 1.58 11.93 -0.03
CA SER A 97 2.79 11.22 0.40
C SER A 97 2.58 9.73 0.66
N LEU A 98 1.34 9.27 0.89
CA LEU A 98 1.07 7.90 1.33
C LEU A 98 1.46 6.83 0.29
N PRO A 99 1.03 6.91 -0.99
CA PRO A 99 1.42 5.90 -1.97
C PRO A 99 2.94 5.82 -2.13
N LYS A 100 3.62 6.98 -2.16
CA LYS A 100 5.09 7.04 -2.28
C LYS A 100 5.79 6.41 -1.08
N PHE A 101 5.26 6.61 0.13
CA PHE A 101 5.78 6.01 1.35
C PHE A 101 5.64 4.48 1.30
N PHE A 102 4.43 3.97 1.02
CA PHE A 102 4.17 2.53 0.97
C PHE A 102 4.97 1.83 -0.12
N LEU A 103 5.02 2.40 -1.33
CA LEU A 103 5.79 1.83 -2.44
C LEU A 103 7.29 1.84 -2.13
N PHE A 104 7.85 2.92 -1.58
CA PHE A 104 9.28 2.97 -1.24
C PHE A 104 9.68 1.88 -0.24
N HIS A 105 8.89 1.73 0.84
CA HIS A 105 9.15 0.68 1.83
C HIS A 105 8.93 -0.72 1.26
N GLY A 106 7.88 -0.91 0.46
CA GLY A 106 7.64 -2.16 -0.26
C GLY A 106 8.83 -2.55 -1.14
N PHE A 107 9.31 -1.63 -2.00
CA PHE A 107 10.45 -1.91 -2.89
C PHE A 107 11.74 -2.22 -2.13
N MET A 108 12.03 -1.49 -1.06
CA MET A 108 13.23 -1.74 -0.23
C MET A 108 13.17 -3.13 0.43
N LEU A 109 12.02 -3.50 1.00
CA LEU A 109 11.84 -4.82 1.60
C LEU A 109 11.87 -5.93 0.54
N SER A 110 11.25 -5.70 -0.63
CA SER A 110 11.30 -6.65 -1.75
C SER A 110 12.72 -6.84 -2.30
N ALA A 111 13.53 -5.78 -2.37
CA ALA A 111 14.94 -5.91 -2.77
C ALA A 111 15.73 -6.77 -1.76
N GLY A 112 15.51 -6.57 -0.46
CA GLY A 112 16.08 -7.42 0.59
C GLY A 112 15.59 -8.87 0.50
N LEU A 113 14.31 -9.08 0.22
CA LEU A 113 13.72 -10.41 0.01
C LEU A 113 14.39 -11.13 -1.17
N VAL A 114 14.53 -10.47 -2.32
CA VAL A 114 15.18 -11.04 -3.50
C VAL A 114 16.64 -11.39 -3.21
N ALA A 115 17.36 -10.54 -2.48
CA ALA A 115 18.73 -10.83 -2.06
C ALA A 115 18.81 -12.06 -1.13
N LEU A 116 17.91 -12.18 -0.16
CA LEU A 116 17.86 -13.35 0.73
C LEU A 116 17.47 -14.63 -0.01
N LEU A 117 16.52 -14.55 -0.95
CA LEU A 117 16.17 -15.68 -1.81
C LEU A 117 17.35 -16.13 -2.66
N PHE A 118 18.09 -15.18 -3.24
CA PHE A 118 19.29 -15.49 -4.00
C PHE A 118 20.33 -16.21 -3.14
N ILE A 119 20.57 -15.73 -1.92
CA ILE A 119 21.48 -16.39 -0.96
C ILE A 119 20.98 -17.80 -0.63
N TYR A 120 19.69 -17.95 -0.31
CA TYR A 120 19.08 -19.24 0.07
C TYR A 120 19.18 -20.29 -1.03
N TYR A 121 19.04 -19.92 -2.30
CA TYR A 121 19.14 -20.85 -3.44
C TYR A 121 20.55 -20.99 -4.02
N SER A 122 21.49 -20.14 -3.63
CA SER A 122 22.88 -20.19 -4.08
C SER A 122 23.77 -21.14 -3.27
N GLY A 123 23.31 -21.58 -2.09
CA GLY A 123 23.93 -22.60 -1.26
C GLY A 123 23.24 -23.94 -1.38
#